data_AF-A0A348B3J8-F1
#
_entry.id   AF-A0A348B3J8-F1
#
_cell.length_a   1.000
_cell.length_b   1.000
_cell.length_c   1.000
_cell.angle_alpha   90.00
_cell.angle_beta   90.00
_cell.angle_gamma   90.00
#
_symmetry.space_group_name_H-M   'P 1'
#
loop_
_entity.id
_entity.type
_entity.pdbx_description
1 polymer ?
#
loop_
_entity_poly.entity_id
_entity_poly.type
_entity_poly.pdbx_seq_one_letter_code
_entity_poly.pdbx_strand_id
1 'polypeptide(L)' 'MSVIALVEESHIALHTWREYKYATLDVYTCGVESEPKMAFDYIVSKLSPKRYQSFYADRSS' A
#
# COMPACT_ATOMS: atom_id res chain seq x y z
N MET A 1 -3.22 1.35 14.62
CA MET A 1 -2.91 2.72 14.16
C MET A 1 -3.17 2.81 12.66
N SER A 2 -3.78 3.89 12.19
CA SER A 2 -4.07 4.12 10.77
C SER A 2 -3.32 5.36 10.29
N VAL A 3 -2.77 5.30 9.08
CA VAL A 3 -2.14 6.42 8.38
C VAL A 3 -2.67 6.45 6.94
N ILE A 4 -2.98 7.65 6.44
CA ILE A 4 -3.34 7.87 5.05
C ILE A 4 -2.46 8.98 4.47
N ALA A 5 -1.87 8.72 3.32
CA ALA A 5 -1.19 9.71 2.51
C ALA A 5 -2.04 10.00 1.27
N LEU A 6 -2.41 11.27 1.09
CA LEU A 6 -3.14 11.71 -0.09
C LEU A 6 -2.13 12.05 -1.19
N VAL A 7 -2.40 11.54 -2.39
CA VAL A 7 -1.63 11.79 -3.62
C VAL A 7 -2.60 12.20 -4.72
N GLU A 8 -2.10 12.58 -5.89
CA GLU A 8 -2.94 13.05 -7.00
C GLU A 8 -4.02 12.02 -7.34
N GLU A 9 -5.28 12.43 -7.15
CA GLU A 9 -6.50 11.66 -7.44
C GLU A 9 -6.57 10.25 -6.81
N SER A 10 -5.79 9.99 -5.75
CA SER A 10 -5.60 8.63 -5.23
C SER A 10 -5.08 8.63 -3.77
N HIS A 11 -4.57 7.50 -3.25
CA HIS A 11 -4.11 7.42 -1.86
C HIS A 11 -3.21 6.21 -1.55
N ILE A 12 -2.44 6.34 -0.47
CA ILE A 12 -1.80 5.20 0.20
C ILE A 12 -2.35 5.10 1.62
N ALA A 13 -2.91 3.95 2.00
CA ALA A 13 -3.46 3.70 3.32
C ALA A 13 -2.74 2.54 4.03
N LEU A 14 -2.29 2.76 5.26
CA LEU A 14 -1.67 1.74 6.11
C LEU A 14 -2.41 1.63 7.43
N HIS A 15 -2.95 0.45 7.71
CA HIS A 15 -3.54 0.12 9.01
C HIS A 15 -2.69 -0.95 9.70
N THR A 16 -2.37 -0.74 10.96
CA THR A 16 -1.53 -1.63 11.75
C THR A 16 -2.22 -2.04 13.04
N TRP A 17 -2.12 -3.33 13.37
CA TRP A 17 -2.51 -3.91 14.65
C TRP A 17 -1.28 -4.57 15.27
N ARG A 18 -0.70 -3.88 16.26
CA ARG A 18 0.59 -4.28 16.85
C ARG A 18 0.46 -5.57 17.65
N GLU A 19 -0.66 -5.73 18.34
CA GLU A 19 -1.06 -6.90 19.11
C GLU A 19 -1.10 -8.18 18.26
N TYR A 20 -1.44 -8.07 16.97
CA TYR A 20 -1.48 -9.20 16.03
C TYR A 20 -0.25 -9.28 15.11
N LYS A 21 0.69 -8.32 15.23
CA LYS A 21 1.81 -8.14 14.28
C LYS A 21 1.32 -8.15 12.83
N TYR A 22 0.20 -7.46 12.59
CA TYR A 22 -0.52 -7.47 11.32
C TYR A 22 -0.64 -6.05 10.78
N ALA A 23 -0.63 -5.94 9.46
CA ALA A 23 -0.90 -4.69 8.77
C ALA A 23 -1.65 -4.94 7.47
N THR A 24 -2.52 -4.00 7.10
CA THR A 24 -3.06 -3.88 5.75
C THR A 24 -2.46 -2.66 5.09
N LEU A 25 -2.13 -2.79 3.81
CA LEU A 25 -1.55 -1.74 2.99
C LEU A 25 -2.34 -1.66 1.69
N ASP A 26 -2.86 -0.47 1.40
CA ASP A 26 -3.45 -0.11 0.12
C ASP A 26 -2.57 0.93 -0.55
N VAL A 27 -2.21 0.69 -1.82
CA VAL A 27 -1.45 1.63 -2.65
C VAL A 27 -2.25 1.84 -3.92
N TYR A 28 -2.93 2.99 -3.98
CA TYR A 28 -3.69 3.41 -5.13
C TYR A 28 -3.04 4.67 -5.70
N THR A 29 -2.71 4.62 -6.99
CA THR A 29 -2.13 5.76 -7.73
C THR A 29 -2.85 5.94 -9.05
N CYS A 30 -2.87 7.19 -9.53
CA CYS A 30 -3.38 7.55 -10.85
C CYS A 30 -2.23 8.09 -11.73
N GLY A 31 -2.37 7.98 -13.05
CA GLY A 31 -1.40 8.50 -14.02
C GLY A 31 -0.40 7.48 -14.55
N VAL A 32 0.02 7.68 -15.80
CA VAL A 32 0.89 6.76 -16.57
C VAL A 32 2.32 6.64 -16.02
N GLU A 33 2.81 7.69 -15.38
CA GLU A 33 4.13 7.72 -14.73
C GLU A 33 4.10 7.15 -13.30
N SER A 34 2.93 6.73 -12.80
CA SER A 34 2.79 6.23 -11.43
C SER A 34 3.23 4.77 -11.30
N GLU A 35 4.03 4.47 -10.27
CA GLU A 35 4.54 3.12 -10.00
C GLU A 35 4.02 2.58 -8.66
N PRO A 36 2.75 2.15 -8.56
CA PRO A 36 2.15 1.70 -7.30
C PRO A 36 2.87 0.48 -6.71
N LYS A 37 3.39 -0.41 -7.58
CA LYS A 37 4.15 -1.58 -7.14
C LYS A 37 5.46 -1.19 -6.45
N MET A 38 6.15 -0.13 -6.91
CA MET A 38 7.39 0.33 -6.27
C MET A 38 7.12 0.83 -4.85
N ALA A 39 6.07 1.62 -4.66
CA ALA A 39 5.66 2.10 -3.34
C ALA A 39 5.25 0.94 -2.42
N PHE A 40 4.49 -0.03 -2.93
CA PHE A 40 4.15 -1.24 -2.20
C PHE A 40 5.39 -2.02 -1.76
N ASP A 41 6.30 -2.34 -2.69
CA ASP A 41 7.52 -3.10 -2.42
C ASP A 41 8.42 -2.38 -1.39
N TYR A 42 8.53 -1.05 -1.49
CA TYR A 42 9.25 -0.24 -0.52
C TYR A 42 8.66 -0.37 0.89
N ILE A 43 7.35 -0.19 1.05
CA ILE A 43 6.69 -0.26 2.36
C ILE A 43 6.79 -1.68 2.94
N VAL A 44 6.57 -2.72 2.13
CA VAL A 44 6.73 -4.12 2.56
C VAL A 44 8.15 -4.40 3.01
N SER A 45 9.17 -3.89 2.32
CA SER A 45 10.57 -4.04 2.75
C SER A 45 10.83 -3.43 4.13
N LYS A 46 10.23 -2.27 4.43
CA LYS A 46 10.36 -1.60 5.72
C LYS A 46 9.60 -2.30 6.85
N LEU A 47 8.45 -2.89 6.54
CA LEU A 47 7.66 -3.66 7.50
C LEU A 47 8.24 -5.07 7.73
N SER A 48 8.99 -5.61 6.76
CA SER A 48 9.62 -6.93 6.83
C SER A 48 8.69 -8.04 7.34
N PRO A 49 7.49 -8.22 6.74
CA PRO A 49 6.54 -9.22 7.20
C PRO A 49 7.07 -10.63 6.93
N LYS A 50 6.77 -11.58 7.82
CA LYS A 50 7.11 -13.00 7.61
C LYS A 50 6.38 -13.62 6.41
N ARG A 51 5.17 -13.12 6.12
CA ARG A 51 4.29 -13.54 5.01
C ARG A 51 3.42 -12.35 4.62
N TYR A 52 3.12 -12.22 3.34
CA TYR A 52 2.12 -11.29 2.83
C TYR A 52 1.41 -11.89 1.61
N GLN A 53 0.25 -11.32 1.29
CA GLN A 53 -0.45 -11.57 0.04
C GLN A 53 -0.76 -10.20 -0.57
N SER A 54 -0.64 -10.11 -1.88
CA SER A 54 -0.93 -8.88 -2.64
C SER A 54 -1.88 -9.20 -3.78
N PHE A 55 -2.81 -8.28 -4.04
CA PHE A 55 -3.67 -8.30 -5.20
C PHE A 55 -3.45 -6.99 -5.97
N TYR A 56 -3.44 -7.08 -7.29
CA TYR A 56 -3.32 -5.92 -8.16
C TYR A 56 -4.58 -5.81 -9.01
N ALA A 57 -5.07 -4.60 -9.20
CA ALA A 57 -6.22 -4.34 -10.04
C ALA A 57 -6.03 -3.03 -10.80
N ASP A 58 -6.29 -3.09 -12.10
CA ASP A 58 -6.43 -1.90 -12.94
C ASP A 58 -7.81 -1.27 -12.71
N ARG A 59 -7.85 0.06 -12.72
CA ARG A 59 -9.02 0.90 -12.44
C ARG A 59 -9.22 1.99 -13.51
N SER A 60 -8.44 2.00 -14.60
CA SER A 60 -8.49 3.00 -15.68
C SER A 60 -9.69 2.87 -16.64
N SER A 61 -10.83 2.34 -16.15
CA SER A 61 -12.05 2.08 -16.93
C SER A 61 -12.67 3.33 -17.56
#